data_AF-A0A450TWK5-F1
#
_entry.id   AF-A0A450TWK5-F1
#
_cell.length_a   1.000
_cell.length_b   1.000
_cell.length_c   1.000
_cell.angle_alpha   90.00
_cell.angle_beta   90.00
_cell.angle_gamma   90.00
#
_symmetry.space_group_name_H-M   'P 1'
#
loop_
_entity.id
_entity.type
_entity.pdbx_description
1 polymer ?
#
loop_
_entity_poly.entity_id
_entity_poly.type
_entity_poly.pdbx_seq_one_letter_code
_entity_poly.pdbx_strand_id
1 'polypeptide(L)'
;MNNHTIGLAITGASGAAYGLRLLEVLLDAGESVSLLVSGPGRIVMALETGVTLPEDPRDILDILTQRHGSGPGQLTVFGLDEWTAPIASGSNAPRAFVICPCSGATLAAIASGASRDLLERAADVVLKERRQLILVPREMPLSAIHLENMLKLANLGAVIMPASPGFYHRPQTIGEVVDFVVARILDHLGVEYDLAPRWG
;
A
#
# COMPACT_ATOMS: atom_id res chain seq x y z
N MET A 1 8.11 19.47 10.36
CA MET A 1 7.17 18.82 9.42
C MET A 1 7.56 17.34 9.37
N ASN A 2 6.67 16.43 9.73
CA ASN A 2 7.00 15.00 9.93
C ASN A 2 7.49 14.37 8.62
N ASN A 3 8.81 14.29 8.46
CA ASN A 3 9.48 13.75 7.29
C ASN A 3 9.41 12.20 7.21
N HIS A 4 8.55 11.58 8.02
CA HIS A 4 8.46 10.12 8.22
C HIS A 4 7.14 9.50 7.76
N THR A 5 6.11 10.28 7.40
CA THR A 5 4.82 9.68 7.03
C THR A 5 4.91 8.90 5.72
N ILE A 6 4.51 7.63 5.77
CA ILE A 6 4.30 6.75 4.62
C ILE A 6 2.80 6.68 4.36
N GLY A 7 2.37 6.90 3.12
CA GLY A 7 0.99 6.58 2.76
C GLY A 7 0.88 5.12 2.33
N LEU A 8 -0.21 4.47 2.72
CA LEU A 8 -0.56 3.11 2.34
C LEU A 8 -1.97 3.10 1.77
N ALA A 9 -2.15 2.45 0.63
CA ALA A 9 -3.45 2.21 0.04
C ALA A 9 -3.70 0.71 -0.19
N ILE A 10 -4.87 0.23 0.23
CA ILE A 10 -5.31 -1.14 0.02
C ILE A 10 -6.47 -1.13 -0.99
N THR A 11 -6.29 -1.82 -2.12
CA THR A 11 -7.28 -1.84 -3.22
C THR A 11 -7.78 -3.24 -3.52
N GLY A 12 -8.79 -3.36 -4.38
CA GLY A 12 -9.51 -4.61 -4.65
C GLY A 12 -8.78 -5.66 -5.50
N ALA A 13 -7.45 -5.71 -5.46
CA ALA A 13 -6.74 -6.90 -5.90
C ALA A 13 -6.71 -7.91 -4.75
N SER A 14 -6.70 -9.20 -5.07
CA SER A 14 -6.45 -10.25 -4.08
C SER A 14 -5.04 -10.13 -3.50
N GLY A 15 -4.85 -10.60 -2.27
CA GLY A 15 -3.64 -10.40 -1.48
C GLY A 15 -3.80 -9.35 -0.39
N ALA A 16 -5.00 -9.22 0.20
CA ALA A 16 -5.23 -8.29 1.31
C ALA A 16 -4.30 -8.52 2.50
N ALA A 17 -3.85 -9.77 2.70
CA ALA A 17 -2.85 -10.14 3.69
C ALA A 17 -1.53 -9.35 3.55
N TYR A 18 -1.08 -9.03 2.32
CA TYR A 18 0.13 -8.24 2.12
C TYR A 18 -0.05 -6.80 2.64
N GLY A 19 -1.19 -6.17 2.35
CA GLY A 19 -1.49 -4.82 2.83
C GLY A 19 -1.63 -4.74 4.35
N LEU A 20 -2.31 -5.73 4.93
CA LEU A 20 -2.49 -5.81 6.39
C LEU A 20 -1.17 -6.08 7.12
N ARG A 21 -0.36 -7.01 6.61
CA ARG A 21 0.95 -7.32 7.18
C ARG A 21 1.93 -6.16 7.01
N LEU A 22 1.91 -5.45 5.89
CA LEU A 22 2.71 -4.25 5.71
C LEU A 22 2.32 -3.15 6.71
N LEU A 23 1.03 -2.93 6.93
CA LEU A 23 0.55 -1.97 7.93
C LEU A 23 1.09 -2.30 9.32
N GLU A 24 0.94 -3.56 9.75
CA GLU A 24 1.44 -4.06 11.03
C GLU A 24 2.93 -3.75 11.22
N VAL A 25 3.77 -4.17 10.27
CA VAL A 25 5.22 -4.03 10.39
C VAL A 25 5.67 -2.57 10.34
N LEU A 26 4.98 -1.71 9.57
CA LEU A 26 5.25 -0.26 9.58
C LEU A 26 4.94 0.37 10.94
N LEU A 27 3.84 -0.04 11.58
CA LEU A 27 3.47 0.45 12.91
C LEU A 27 4.46 -0.06 13.97
N ASP A 28 4.86 -1.33 13.92
CA ASP A 28 5.87 -1.90 14.82
C ASP A 28 7.23 -1.20 14.68
N ALA A 29 7.59 -0.78 13.47
CA ALA A 29 8.81 -0.01 13.19
C ALA A 29 8.74 1.46 13.65
N GLY A 30 7.61 1.92 14.21
CA GLY A 30 7.44 3.29 14.67
C GLY A 30 7.14 4.31 13.57
N GLU A 31 6.86 3.86 12.33
CA GLU A 31 6.52 4.76 11.23
C GLU A 31 5.11 5.31 11.38
N SER A 32 4.88 6.54 10.90
CA SER A 32 3.53 7.10 10.79
C SER A 32 2.90 6.73 9.45
N VAL A 33 1.66 6.24 9.47
CA VAL A 33 0.96 5.73 8.30
C VAL A 33 -0.32 6.52 8.01
N SER A 34 -0.44 7.01 6.79
CA SER A 34 -1.69 7.56 6.22
C SER A 34 -2.35 6.48 5.37
N LEU A 35 -3.43 5.88 5.87
CA LEU A 35 -4.13 4.75 5.26
C LEU A 35 -5.34 5.18 4.43
N LEU A 36 -5.47 4.57 3.26
CA LEU A 36 -6.65 4.62 2.39
C LEU A 36 -7.09 3.20 2.06
N VAL A 37 -8.38 2.91 2.08
CA VAL A 37 -8.92 1.60 1.70
C VAL A 37 -10.06 1.81 0.72
N SER A 38 -9.95 1.23 -0.48
CA SER A 38 -11.03 1.35 -1.46
C SER A 38 -12.23 0.45 -1.13
N GLY A 39 -13.41 0.77 -1.64
CA GLY A 39 -14.60 -0.07 -1.49
C GLY A 39 -14.34 -1.55 -1.87
N PRO A 40 -13.82 -1.82 -3.08
CA PRO A 40 -13.37 -3.17 -3.44
C PRO A 40 -12.26 -3.74 -2.53
N GLY A 41 -11.35 -2.90 -2.03
CA GLY A 41 -10.32 -3.33 -1.06
C GLY A 41 -10.91 -3.86 0.24
N ARG A 42 -11.96 -3.20 0.79
CA ARG A 42 -12.68 -3.65 1.99
C ARG A 42 -13.37 -4.99 1.76
N ILE A 43 -13.98 -5.19 0.59
CA ILE A 43 -14.63 -6.46 0.23
C ILE A 43 -13.61 -7.60 0.19
N VAL A 44 -12.47 -7.39 -0.48
CA VAL A 44 -11.41 -8.39 -0.59
C VAL A 44 -10.77 -8.68 0.77
N MET A 45 -10.56 -7.65 1.60
CA MET A 45 -10.07 -7.81 2.97
C MET A 45 -10.96 -8.75 3.79
N ALA A 46 -12.28 -8.53 3.78
CA ALA A 46 -13.22 -9.39 4.48
C ALA A 46 -13.21 -10.83 3.95
N LEU A 47 -13.16 -11.00 2.62
CA LEU A 47 -13.19 -12.31 1.98
C LEU A 47 -11.95 -13.15 2.28
N GLU A 48 -10.76 -12.53 2.29
CA GLU A 48 -9.49 -13.26 2.40
C GLU A 48 -8.95 -13.39 3.81
N THR A 49 -9.28 -12.43 4.69
CA THR A 49 -8.67 -12.35 6.03
C THR A 49 -9.70 -12.43 7.16
N GLY A 50 -11.00 -12.38 6.83
CA GLY A 50 -12.07 -12.28 7.82
C GLY A 50 -12.17 -10.90 8.49
N VAL A 51 -11.35 -9.92 8.08
CA VAL A 51 -11.37 -8.56 8.64
C VAL A 51 -12.39 -7.71 7.90
N THR A 52 -13.50 -7.41 8.58
CA THR A 52 -14.53 -6.53 8.04
C THR A 52 -14.21 -5.08 8.35
N LEU A 53 -13.96 -4.29 7.31
CA LEU A 53 -13.74 -2.85 7.44
C LEU A 53 -15.01 -2.07 7.02
N PRO A 54 -15.56 -1.21 7.88
CA PRO A 54 -16.71 -0.35 7.58
C PRO A 54 -16.34 0.77 6.60
N GLU A 55 -17.30 1.64 6.27
CA GLU A 55 -17.07 2.78 5.37
C GLU A 55 -16.44 3.98 6.05
N ASP A 56 -16.81 4.23 7.31
CA ASP A 56 -16.32 5.38 8.06
C ASP A 56 -14.82 5.19 8.39
N PRO A 57 -13.95 6.12 7.99
CA PRO A 57 -12.52 6.06 8.30
C PRO A 57 -12.22 5.95 9.80
N ARG A 58 -13.08 6.52 10.66
CA ARG A 58 -12.91 6.48 12.13
C ARG A 58 -13.12 5.08 12.67
N ASP A 59 -14.13 4.37 12.18
CA ASP A 59 -14.38 2.99 12.59
C ASP A 59 -13.28 2.05 12.08
N ILE A 60 -12.74 2.30 10.87
CA ILE A 60 -11.57 1.58 10.36
C ILE A 60 -10.36 1.80 11.27
N LEU A 61 -10.09 3.06 11.66
CA LEU A 61 -9.01 3.42 12.57
C LEU A 61 -9.13 2.66 13.89
N ASP A 62 -10.32 2.65 14.50
CA ASP A 62 -10.55 1.97 15.77
C ASP A 62 -10.29 0.46 15.68
N ILE A 63 -10.78 -0.20 14.63
CA ILE A 63 -10.56 -1.65 14.41
C ILE A 63 -9.07 -1.96 14.23
N LEU A 64 -8.37 -1.18 13.40
CA LEU A 64 -6.96 -1.44 13.10
C LEU A 64 -6.05 -1.10 14.28
N THR A 65 -6.38 -0.05 15.04
CA THR A 65 -5.68 0.31 16.29
C THR A 65 -5.82 -0.80 17.33
N GLN A 66 -7.02 -1.35 17.50
CA GLN A 66 -7.25 -2.47 18.42
C GLN A 66 -6.50 -3.75 17.98
N ARG A 67 -6.38 -3.96 16.66
CA ARG A 67 -5.77 -5.17 16.09
C ARG A 67 -4.24 -5.17 16.16
N HIS A 68 -3.62 -4.06 15.78
CA HIS A 68 -2.16 -3.98 15.59
C HIS A 68 -1.44 -3.19 16.68
N GLY A 69 -2.19 -2.40 17.46
CA GLY A 69 -1.58 -1.37 18.30
C GLY A 69 -1.04 -0.22 17.44
N SER A 70 -1.21 1.00 17.93
CA SER A 70 -0.56 2.17 17.33
C SER A 70 -0.40 3.26 18.37
N GLY A 71 0.74 3.93 18.37
CA GLY A 71 0.93 5.13 19.19
C GLY A 71 -0.03 6.25 18.79
N PRO A 72 -0.30 7.22 19.68
CA PRO A 72 -1.15 8.37 19.36
C PRO A 72 -0.70 9.09 18.08
N GLY A 73 -1.58 9.16 17.07
CA GLY A 73 -1.31 9.83 15.80
C GLY A 73 -0.40 9.05 14.83
N GLN A 74 -0.04 7.80 15.16
CA GLN A 74 0.80 6.97 14.31
C GLN A 74 0.02 6.41 13.11
N LEU A 75 -1.25 6.05 13.28
CA LEU A 75 -2.15 5.66 12.19
C LEU A 75 -3.21 6.74 11.97
N THR A 76 -3.36 7.20 10.73
CA THR A 76 -4.47 8.06 10.31
C THR A 76 -5.16 7.40 9.12
N VAL A 77 -6.48 7.31 9.14
CA VAL A 77 -7.28 6.75 8.04
C VAL A 77 -8.08 7.88 7.41
N PHE A 78 -8.05 7.99 6.08
CA PHE A 78 -8.78 9.02 5.34
C PHE A 78 -9.89 8.43 4.49
N GLY A 79 -10.96 9.22 4.29
CA GLY A 79 -12.01 8.91 3.32
C GLY A 79 -11.51 9.11 1.89
N LEU A 80 -12.02 8.34 0.92
CA LEU A 80 -11.62 8.50 -0.49
C LEU A 80 -12.05 9.84 -1.11
N ASP A 81 -13.01 10.53 -0.52
CA ASP A 81 -13.53 11.84 -0.92
C ASP A 81 -12.98 12.99 -0.06
N GLU A 82 -12.05 12.70 0.86
CA GLU A 82 -11.51 13.67 1.81
C GLU A 82 -10.40 14.53 1.20
N TRP A 83 -10.74 15.38 0.23
CA TRP A 83 -9.79 16.21 -0.53
C TRP A 83 -8.98 17.21 0.32
N THR A 84 -9.40 17.45 1.55
CA THR A 84 -8.67 18.29 2.52
C THR A 84 -7.55 17.54 3.24
N ALA A 85 -7.43 16.22 3.05
CA ALA A 85 -6.37 15.43 3.64
C ALA A 85 -4.98 15.91 3.16
N PRO A 86 -3.94 15.90 4.02
CA PRO A 86 -2.61 16.39 3.67
C PRO A 86 -2.02 15.73 2.41
N ILE A 87 -2.32 14.43 2.22
CA ILE A 87 -1.83 13.61 1.10
C ILE A 87 -2.40 14.05 -0.27
N ALA A 88 -3.43 14.90 -0.30
CA ALA A 88 -3.99 15.46 -1.53
C ALA A 88 -3.12 16.58 -2.16
N SER A 89 -2.12 17.07 -1.43
CA SER A 89 -1.29 18.22 -1.80
C SER A 89 0.20 17.92 -1.79
N GLY A 90 0.92 18.41 -2.80
CA GLY A 90 2.38 18.25 -2.90
C GLY A 90 3.16 18.85 -1.73
N SER A 91 2.65 19.94 -1.15
CA SER A 91 3.26 20.59 0.01
C SER A 91 3.28 19.71 1.26
N ASN A 92 2.36 18.74 1.35
CA ASN A 92 2.24 17.81 2.48
C ASN A 92 2.19 16.34 2.02
N ALA A 93 2.75 16.04 0.85
CA ALA A 93 2.79 14.67 0.37
C ALA A 93 3.53 13.77 1.38
N PRO A 94 3.24 12.46 1.45
CA PRO A 94 4.03 11.53 2.24
C PRO A 94 5.42 11.35 1.60
N ARG A 95 6.40 10.84 2.36
CA ARG A 95 7.76 10.60 1.79
C ARG A 95 7.74 9.48 0.75
N ALA A 96 6.84 8.52 0.93
CA ALA A 96 6.57 7.42 0.04
C ALA A 96 5.09 7.06 0.05
N PHE A 97 4.59 6.47 -1.03
CA PHE A 97 3.23 5.95 -1.11
C PHE A 97 3.25 4.53 -1.67
N VAL A 98 2.63 3.60 -0.94
CA VAL A 98 2.56 2.18 -1.33
C VAL A 98 1.11 1.81 -1.60
N ILE A 99 0.85 1.16 -2.72
CA ILE A 99 -0.46 0.58 -3.04
C ILE A 99 -0.33 -0.93 -2.99
N CYS A 100 -0.82 -1.54 -1.90
CA CYS A 100 -0.61 -2.95 -1.58
C CYS A 100 -1.88 -3.59 -1.00
N PRO A 101 -2.56 -4.49 -1.75
CA PRO A 101 -2.32 -4.82 -3.16
C PRO A 101 -2.85 -3.72 -4.10
N CYS A 102 -2.33 -3.67 -5.32
CA CYS A 102 -2.74 -2.75 -6.38
C CYS A 102 -3.59 -3.47 -7.44
N SER A 103 -4.85 -3.06 -7.58
CA SER A 103 -5.77 -3.57 -8.59
C SER A 103 -5.42 -3.08 -9.99
N GLY A 104 -5.76 -3.86 -11.03
CA GLY A 104 -5.57 -3.44 -12.42
C GLY A 104 -6.29 -2.13 -12.75
N ALA A 105 -7.47 -1.88 -12.14
CA ALA A 105 -8.21 -0.64 -12.29
C ALA A 105 -7.45 0.56 -11.69
N THR A 106 -6.92 0.41 -10.47
CA THR A 106 -6.09 1.45 -9.83
C THR A 106 -4.81 1.71 -10.61
N LEU A 107 -4.13 0.64 -11.05
CA LEU A 107 -2.93 0.73 -11.88
C LEU A 107 -3.20 1.55 -13.15
N ALA A 108 -4.29 1.23 -13.88
CA ALA A 108 -4.67 1.95 -15.09
C ALA A 108 -4.99 3.43 -14.81
N ALA A 109 -5.75 3.70 -13.74
CA ALA A 109 -6.14 5.06 -13.35
C ALA A 109 -4.92 5.95 -13.03
N ILE A 110 -3.92 5.41 -12.32
CA ILE A 110 -2.68 6.12 -12.02
C ILE A 110 -1.85 6.30 -13.29
N ALA A 111 -1.73 5.27 -14.13
CA ALA A 111 -1.03 5.36 -15.41
C ALA A 111 -1.64 6.42 -16.34
N SER A 112 -2.95 6.65 -16.28
CA SER A 112 -3.64 7.70 -17.05
C SER A 112 -3.68 9.06 -16.37
N GLY A 113 -3.30 9.16 -15.09
CA GLY A 113 -3.44 10.39 -14.29
C GLY A 113 -4.90 10.78 -14.02
N ALA A 114 -5.78 9.79 -13.81
CA ALA A 114 -7.23 10.03 -13.71
C ALA A 114 -7.62 10.86 -12.47
N SER A 115 -6.94 10.64 -11.34
CA SER A 115 -7.08 11.42 -10.10
C SER A 115 -8.54 11.63 -9.64
N ARG A 116 -9.37 10.57 -9.70
CA ARG A 116 -10.82 10.65 -9.45
C ARG A 116 -11.20 10.65 -7.97
N ASP A 117 -10.33 10.11 -7.13
CA ASP A 117 -10.48 10.05 -5.68
C ASP A 117 -9.14 10.37 -4.99
N LEU A 118 -9.15 10.44 -3.65
CA LEU A 118 -7.98 10.77 -2.85
C LEU A 118 -6.83 9.77 -3.01
N LEU A 119 -7.13 8.49 -3.29
CA LEU A 119 -6.12 7.46 -3.48
C LEU A 119 -5.37 7.67 -4.80
N GLU A 120 -6.10 7.84 -5.89
CA GLU A 120 -5.51 8.16 -7.19
C GLU A 120 -4.78 9.50 -7.14
N ARG A 121 -5.34 10.50 -6.44
CA ARG A 121 -4.73 11.80 -6.25
C ARG A 121 -3.43 11.73 -5.46
N ALA A 122 -3.38 10.97 -4.36
CA ALA A 122 -2.18 10.81 -3.56
C ALA A 122 -1.04 10.20 -4.39
N ALA A 123 -1.34 9.22 -5.25
CA ALA A 123 -0.36 8.65 -6.18
C ALA A 123 0.13 9.66 -7.21
N ASP A 124 -0.77 10.44 -7.82
CA ASP A 124 -0.43 11.52 -8.76
C ASP A 124 0.46 12.60 -8.10
N VAL A 125 0.12 12.97 -6.86
CA VAL A 125 0.91 13.90 -6.06
C VAL A 125 2.31 13.35 -5.78
N VAL A 126 2.44 12.09 -5.40
CA VAL A 126 3.74 11.46 -5.12
C VAL A 126 4.59 11.42 -6.40
N LEU A 127 4.00 11.06 -7.55
CA LEU A 127 4.69 11.05 -8.83
C LEU A 127 5.18 12.43 -9.26
N LYS A 128 4.31 13.45 -9.24
CA LYS A 128 4.68 14.80 -9.70
C LYS A 128 5.71 15.47 -8.80
N GLU A 129 5.71 15.15 -7.51
CA GLU A 129 6.69 15.61 -6.53
C GLU A 129 7.99 14.78 -6.54
N ARG A 130 8.11 13.80 -7.44
CA ARG A 130 9.27 12.90 -7.57
C ARG A 130 9.59 12.16 -6.27
N ARG A 131 8.54 11.77 -5.55
CA ARG A 131 8.63 10.95 -4.34
C ARG A 131 8.46 9.48 -4.70
N GLN A 132 8.75 8.60 -3.74
CA GLN A 132 8.72 7.17 -4.01
C GLN A 132 7.28 6.65 -4.08
N LEU A 133 6.88 6.17 -5.25
CA LEU A 133 5.62 5.42 -5.45
C LEU A 133 5.95 3.94 -5.66
N ILE A 134 5.37 3.06 -4.85
CA ILE A 134 5.47 1.60 -5.01
C ILE A 134 4.08 1.05 -5.30
N LEU A 135 3.92 0.38 -6.44
CA LEU A 135 2.70 -0.34 -6.78
C LEU A 135 2.95 -1.84 -6.67
N VAL A 136 2.09 -2.53 -5.94
CA VAL A 136 2.18 -3.98 -5.72
C VAL A 136 1.07 -4.70 -6.47
N PRO A 137 1.16 -4.83 -7.81
CA PRO A 137 0.10 -5.46 -8.58
C PRO A 137 0.01 -6.94 -8.25
N ARG A 138 -1.22 -7.43 -8.10
CA ARG A 138 -1.51 -8.86 -8.03
C ARG A 138 -2.54 -9.19 -9.12
N GLU A 139 -2.05 -9.77 -10.21
CA GLU A 139 -2.85 -10.20 -11.35
C GLU A 139 -2.13 -11.34 -12.10
N MET A 140 -2.89 -12.29 -12.63
CA MET A 140 -2.34 -13.36 -13.48
C MET A 140 -3.47 -14.01 -14.31
N PRO A 141 -3.36 -14.08 -15.65
CA PRO A 141 -2.28 -13.59 -16.51
C PRO A 141 -2.30 -12.07 -16.72
N LEU A 142 -1.17 -11.53 -17.19
CA LEU A 142 -1.07 -10.12 -17.55
C LEU A 142 -1.41 -9.92 -19.03
N SER A 143 -2.35 -9.02 -19.31
CA SER A 143 -2.64 -8.55 -20.67
C SER A 143 -1.63 -7.49 -21.11
N ALA A 144 -1.59 -7.19 -22.41
CA ALA A 144 -0.79 -6.07 -22.93
C ALA A 144 -1.14 -4.74 -22.25
N ILE A 145 -2.42 -4.51 -21.92
CA ILE A 145 -2.88 -3.31 -21.21
C ILE A 145 -2.22 -3.20 -19.83
N HIS A 146 -2.16 -4.30 -19.08
CA HIS A 146 -1.48 -4.30 -17.77
C HIS A 146 0.01 -3.99 -17.93
N LEU A 147 0.67 -4.63 -18.89
CA LEU A 147 2.10 -4.46 -19.16
C LEU A 147 2.44 -3.03 -19.61
N GLU A 148 1.65 -2.43 -20.49
CA GLU A 148 1.83 -1.05 -20.95
C GLU A 148 1.67 -0.04 -19.81
N ASN A 149 0.66 -0.22 -18.97
CA ASN A 149 0.47 0.64 -17.79
C ASN A 149 1.62 0.51 -16.79
N MET A 150 2.07 -0.71 -16.50
CA MET A 150 3.23 -0.95 -15.63
C MET A 150 4.51 -0.34 -16.22
N LEU A 151 4.77 -0.55 -17.52
CA LEU A 151 5.94 0.00 -18.21
C LEU A 151 5.94 1.54 -18.18
N LYS A 152 4.80 2.17 -18.46
CA LYS A 152 4.66 3.62 -18.41
C LYS A 152 5.02 4.15 -17.03
N LEU A 153 4.45 3.59 -15.97
CA LEU A 153 4.72 4.03 -14.60
C LEU A 153 6.16 3.75 -14.16
N ALA A 154 6.73 2.61 -14.55
CA ALA A 154 8.14 2.32 -14.32
C ALA A 154 9.07 3.36 -14.97
N ASN A 155 8.80 3.75 -16.22
CA ASN A 155 9.56 4.80 -16.92
C ASN A 155 9.43 6.18 -16.27
N LEU A 156 8.35 6.43 -15.51
CA LEU A 156 8.13 7.65 -14.73
C LEU A 156 8.78 7.59 -13.33
N GLY A 157 9.44 6.49 -12.98
CA GLY A 157 10.15 6.32 -11.72
C GLY A 157 9.36 5.62 -10.61
N ALA A 158 8.15 5.14 -10.88
CA ALA A 158 7.44 4.28 -9.94
C ALA A 158 8.09 2.90 -9.86
N VAL A 159 8.07 2.29 -8.68
CA VAL A 159 8.50 0.90 -8.49
C VAL A 159 7.31 -0.02 -8.75
N ILE A 160 7.40 -0.85 -9.78
CA ILE A 160 6.44 -1.93 -10.03
C ILE A 160 6.96 -3.18 -9.34
N MET A 161 6.27 -3.60 -8.27
CA MET A 161 6.66 -4.73 -7.43
C MET A 161 5.54 -5.77 -7.39
N PRO A 162 5.38 -6.62 -8.42
CA PRO A 162 4.31 -7.62 -8.44
C PRO A 162 4.37 -8.52 -7.20
N ALA A 163 3.21 -8.93 -6.69
CA ALA A 163 3.10 -9.87 -5.57
C ALA A 163 3.49 -11.30 -6.03
N SER A 164 4.78 -11.50 -6.27
CA SER A 164 5.39 -12.72 -6.80
C SER A 164 6.50 -13.19 -5.85
N PRO A 165 6.14 -13.86 -4.74
CA PRO A 165 7.09 -14.22 -3.70
C PRO A 165 8.10 -15.27 -4.17
N GLY A 166 9.35 -15.13 -3.71
CA GLY A 166 10.41 -16.13 -3.93
C GLY A 166 10.34 -17.26 -2.92
N PHE A 167 10.83 -18.44 -3.28
CA PHE A 167 10.77 -19.66 -2.45
C PHE A 167 12.13 -20.10 -1.92
N TYR A 168 13.16 -19.29 -2.15
CA TYR A 168 14.54 -19.64 -1.86
C TYR A 168 14.86 -19.74 -0.35
N HIS A 169 14.02 -19.13 0.49
CA HIS A 169 14.07 -19.25 1.96
C HIS A 169 13.29 -20.45 2.50
N ARG A 170 12.70 -21.27 1.60
CA ARG A 170 11.91 -22.47 1.92
C ARG A 170 10.80 -22.19 2.95
N PRO A 171 9.85 -21.30 2.63
CA PRO A 171 8.79 -20.94 3.57
C PRO A 171 8.01 -22.17 4.03
N GLN A 172 7.73 -22.25 5.33
CA GLN A 172 6.91 -23.30 5.94
C GLN A 172 5.46 -22.88 6.10
N THR A 173 5.19 -21.59 6.06
CA THR A 173 3.85 -21.02 6.27
C THR A 173 3.50 -20.01 5.19
N ILE A 174 2.19 -19.78 4.99
CA ILE A 174 1.70 -18.70 4.13
C ILE A 174 2.15 -17.33 4.66
N GLY A 175 2.26 -17.18 5.98
CA GLY A 175 2.78 -15.95 6.61
C GLY A 175 4.18 -15.61 6.13
N GLU A 176 5.09 -16.60 6.07
CA GLU A 176 6.45 -16.39 5.54
C GLU A 176 6.47 -16.02 4.05
N VAL A 177 5.54 -16.55 3.26
CA VAL A 177 5.35 -16.15 1.85
C VAL A 177 4.87 -14.70 1.75
N VAL A 178 4.00 -14.26 2.67
CA VAL A 178 3.55 -12.86 2.76
C VAL A 178 4.70 -11.95 3.17
N ASP A 179 5.45 -12.35 4.19
CA ASP A 179 6.61 -11.61 4.72
C ASP A 179 7.68 -11.38 3.66
N PHE A 180 7.86 -12.29 2.70
CA PHE A 180 8.76 -12.06 1.58
C PHE A 180 8.45 -10.77 0.81
N VAL A 181 7.19 -10.57 0.43
CA VAL A 181 6.79 -9.40 -0.36
C VAL A 181 6.87 -8.14 0.51
N VAL A 182 6.41 -8.23 1.75
CA VAL A 182 6.47 -7.12 2.72
C VAL A 182 7.90 -6.68 2.98
N ALA A 183 8.83 -7.62 3.22
CA ALA A 183 10.24 -7.35 3.40
C ALA A 183 10.85 -6.61 2.20
N ARG A 184 10.49 -7.00 0.96
CA ARG A 184 10.95 -6.29 -0.25
C ARG A 184 10.40 -4.87 -0.35
N ILE A 185 9.17 -4.62 0.08
CA ILE A 185 8.60 -3.27 0.15
C ILE A 185 9.38 -2.45 1.18
N LEU A 186 9.59 -2.98 2.39
CA LEU A 186 10.29 -2.31 3.48
C LEU A 186 11.76 -2.00 3.13
N ASP A 187 12.46 -2.91 2.44
CA ASP A 187 13.80 -2.68 1.90
C ASP A 187 13.83 -1.44 0.99
N HIS A 188 12.84 -1.29 0.11
CA HIS A 188 12.73 -0.13 -0.78
C HIS A 188 12.36 1.15 -0.04
N LEU A 189 11.57 1.06 1.03
CA LEU A 189 11.20 2.20 1.88
C LEU A 189 12.34 2.63 2.82
N GLY A 190 13.39 1.82 2.96
CA GLY A 190 14.48 2.05 3.91
C GLY A 190 14.03 1.92 5.37
N VAL A 191 13.02 1.08 5.64
CA VAL A 191 12.51 0.81 6.99
C VAL A 191 13.20 -0.43 7.53
N GLU A 192 13.71 -0.36 8.76
CA GLU A 192 14.27 -1.54 9.46
C GLU A 192 13.14 -2.43 9.96
N TYR A 193 13.33 -3.75 9.86
CA TYR A 193 12.34 -4.74 10.26
C TYR A 193 13.04 -6.02 10.74
N ASP A 194 12.36 -6.74 11.63
CA ASP A 194 12.78 -8.07 12.11
C ASP A 194 11.83 -9.14 11.50
N LEU A 195 11.95 -9.33 10.19
CA LEU A 195 11.29 -10.40 9.42
C LEU A 195 12.35 -11.40 8.97
N ALA A 196 11.94 -12.40 8.17
CA ALA A 196 12.83 -13.41 7.61
C ALA A 196 14.17 -12.83 7.09
N PRO A 197 15.29 -13.56 7.27
CA PRO A 197 16.62 -13.06 6.98
C PRO A 197 16.77 -12.62 5.52
N ARG A 198 17.52 -11.52 5.32
CA ARG A 198 17.94 -11.08 3.98
C ARG A 198 18.70 -12.20 3.28
N TRP A 199 18.51 -12.33 1.97
CA TRP A 199 19.28 -13.29 1.18
C TRP A 199 20.77 -12.92 1.20
N GLY A 200 21.60 -13.81 1.77
CA GLY A 200 23.05 -13.63 1.89
C GLY A 200 23.59 -14.07 3.25
#